data_AF-T1EKP3-F1
#
_entry.id   AF-T1EKP3-F1
#
_cell.length_a   1.000
_cell.length_b   1.000
_cell.length_c   1.000
_cell.angle_alpha   90.00
_cell.angle_beta   90.00
_cell.angle_gamma   90.00
#
_symmetry.space_group_name_H-M   'P 1'
#
loop_
_entity.id
_entity.type
_entity.pdbx_description
1 polymer ?
#
loop_
_entity_poly.entity_id
_entity_poly.type
_entity_poly.pdbx_seq_one_letter_code
_entity_poly.pdbx_strand_id
1 'polypeptide(L)'
;RSVLPVVRSPNRSMERTLGQVFLTFNEETKRSLLPNEVTSMDTVKALFVRSFPHSLTMRWFDDPMKKVYILDRSTNVFYELEDLR
;
A
#
# COMPACT_ATOMS: atom_id res chain seq x y z
N ARG A 1 -32.74 -23.93 -39.07
CA ARG A 1 -32.93 -23.22 -37.77
C ARG A 1 -31.54 -22.99 -37.19
N SER A 2 -31.00 -21.79 -37.37
CA SER A 2 -29.62 -21.43 -37.02
C SER A 2 -29.53 -21.21 -35.51
N VAL A 3 -28.60 -21.90 -34.83
CA VAL A 3 -28.29 -21.68 -33.41
C VAL A 3 -27.07 -20.77 -33.31
N LEU A 4 -27.25 -19.62 -32.68
CA LEU A 4 -26.20 -18.64 -32.44
C LEU A 4 -25.16 -19.22 -31.45
N PRO A 5 -23.85 -19.06 -31.70
CA PRO A 5 -22.86 -19.41 -30.70
C PRO A 5 -23.01 -18.46 -29.49
N VAL A 6 -23.24 -19.05 -28.32
CA VAL A 6 -23.21 -18.36 -27.03
C VAL A 6 -21.85 -17.68 -26.90
N VAL A 7 -21.86 -16.34 -26.90
CA VAL A 7 -20.73 -15.51 -26.50
C VAL A 7 -20.32 -15.99 -25.11
N ARG A 8 -19.16 -16.65 -25.04
CA ARG A 8 -18.49 -16.92 -23.78
C ARG A 8 -18.06 -15.57 -23.24
N SER A 9 -18.84 -15.03 -22.32
CA SER A 9 -18.41 -13.92 -21.47
C SER A 9 -17.04 -14.30 -20.92
N PRO A 10 -15.97 -13.51 -21.13
CA PRO A 10 -14.76 -13.75 -20.38
C PRO A 10 -15.16 -13.55 -18.92
N ASN A 11 -15.12 -14.64 -18.15
CA ASN A 11 -15.05 -14.58 -16.71
C ASN A 11 -13.97 -13.55 -16.40
N ARG A 12 -14.37 -12.33 -16.02
CA ARG A 12 -13.49 -11.43 -15.27
C ARG A 12 -13.31 -12.14 -13.94
N SER A 13 -12.39 -13.11 -13.92
CA SER A 13 -11.75 -13.53 -12.69
C SER A 13 -11.42 -12.24 -11.98
N MET A 14 -12.12 -12.03 -10.87
CA MET A 14 -11.90 -10.93 -9.96
C MET A 14 -10.49 -11.16 -9.40
N GLU A 15 -9.46 -10.84 -10.19
CA GLU A 15 -8.17 -10.42 -9.68
C GLU A 15 -8.54 -9.29 -8.74
N ARG A 16 -8.70 -9.61 -7.45
CA ARG A 16 -8.97 -8.62 -6.42
C ARG A 16 -7.87 -7.60 -6.59
N THR A 17 -8.20 -6.45 -7.17
CA THR A 17 -7.22 -5.41 -7.46
C THR A 17 -6.53 -5.14 -6.14
N LEU A 18 -5.25 -5.53 -6.04
CA LEU A 18 -4.46 -5.28 -4.83
C LEU A 18 -4.66 -3.81 -4.46
N GLY A 19 -4.99 -3.55 -3.20
CA GLY A 19 -5.19 -2.18 -2.74
C GLY A 19 -3.99 -1.33 -3.15
N GLN A 20 -4.21 -0.05 -3.46
CA GLN A 20 -3.11 0.84 -3.84
C GLN A 20 -2.86 1.85 -2.74
N VAL A 21 -1.59 2.06 -2.41
CA VAL A 21 -1.16 3.09 -1.45
C VAL A 21 -0.13 4.02 -2.06
N PHE A 22 -0.10 5.24 -1.53
CA PHE A 22 0.89 6.24 -1.86
C PHE A 22 1.78 6.43 -0.64
N LEU A 23 3.07 6.16 -0.81
CA LEU A 23 4.09 6.31 0.21
C LEU A 23 4.87 7.57 -0.13
N THR A 24 4.94 8.50 0.81
CA THR A 24 5.69 9.74 0.65
C THR A 24 6.87 9.73 1.60
N PHE A 25 8.06 9.99 1.07
CA PHE A 25 9.27 10.14 1.85
C PHE A 25 10.05 11.34 1.31
N ASN A 26 10.36 12.30 2.18
CA ASN A 26 10.93 13.59 1.80
C ASN A 26 10.05 14.29 0.74
N GLU A 27 10.58 14.60 -0.44
CA GLU A 27 9.85 15.21 -1.56
C GLU A 27 9.39 14.19 -2.61
N GLU A 28 9.59 12.90 -2.35
CA GLU A 28 9.29 11.83 -3.29
C GLU A 28 8.02 11.07 -2.87
N THR A 29 7.04 10.99 -3.77
CA THR A 29 5.84 10.18 -3.58
C THR A 29 5.82 9.02 -4.56
N LYS A 30 5.73 7.81 -4.03
CA LYS A 30 5.65 6.58 -4.81
C LYS A 30 4.36 5.83 -4.57
N ARG A 31 3.85 5.26 -5.65
CA ARG A 31 2.70 4.36 -5.65
C ARG A 31 3.19 2.93 -5.42
N SER A 32 2.61 2.24 -4.43
CA SER A 32 2.92 0.84 -4.12
C SER A 32 1.64 0.02 -4.03
N LEU A 33 1.77 -1.26 -4.32
CA LEU A 33 0.68 -2.22 -4.10
C LEU A 33 0.64 -2.57 -2.61
N LEU A 34 -0.52 -2.29 -2.01
CA LEU A 34 -0.89 -2.76 -0.69
C LEU A 34 -1.06 -4.28 -0.75
N PRO A 35 -0.37 -5.04 0.11
CA PRO A 35 -0.66 -6.44 0.25
C PRO A 35 -2.10 -6.64 0.74
N ASN A 36 -2.64 -7.85 0.52
CA ASN A 36 -4.01 -8.20 0.91
C ASN A 36 -4.26 -8.00 2.41
N GLU A 37 -3.21 -8.09 3.23
CA GLU A 37 -3.24 -7.86 4.66
C GLU A 37 -2.03 -7.02 5.08
N VAL A 38 -2.29 -5.95 5.81
CA VAL A 38 -1.27 -5.17 6.54
C VAL A 38 -1.56 -5.38 8.01
N THR A 39 -0.87 -6.34 8.62
CA THR A 39 -1.12 -6.77 10.00
C THR A 39 -0.12 -6.16 10.98
N SER A 40 0.97 -5.58 10.49
CA SER A 40 2.06 -5.12 11.34
C SER A 40 2.81 -3.94 10.72
N MET A 41 3.46 -3.17 11.60
CA MET A 41 4.31 -2.04 11.21
C MET A 41 5.47 -2.51 10.32
N ASP A 42 5.99 -3.72 10.52
CA ASP A 42 7.03 -4.30 9.67
C ASP A 42 6.60 -4.41 8.21
N THR A 43 5.34 -4.74 7.94
CA THR A 43 4.80 -4.78 6.57
C THR A 43 4.82 -3.38 5.95
N VAL A 44 4.44 -2.35 6.72
CA VAL A 44 4.46 -0.96 6.26
C VAL A 44 5.90 -0.49 6.02
N LYS A 45 6.80 -0.73 6.98
CA LYS A 45 8.24 -0.41 6.87
C LYS A 45 8.86 -1.11 5.64
N ALA A 46 8.54 -2.38 5.42
CA ALA A 46 9.00 -3.13 4.25
C ALA A 46 8.47 -2.54 2.93
N LEU A 47 7.23 -2.02 2.89
CA LEU A 47 6.71 -1.32 1.72
C LEU A 47 7.50 -0.04 1.42
N PHE A 48 7.86 0.74 2.44
CA PHE A 48 8.73 1.90 2.30
C PHE A 48 10.12 1.52 1.78
N VAL A 49 10.77 0.53 2.37
CA VAL A 49 12.09 0.06 1.90
C VAL A 49 12.01 -0.45 0.46
N ARG A 50 10.95 -1.19 0.10
CA ARG A 50 10.74 -1.68 -1.28
C ARG A 50 10.53 -0.55 -2.27
N SER A 51 9.82 0.52 -1.89
CA SER A 51 9.57 1.67 -2.76
C SER A 51 10.79 2.61 -2.84
N PHE A 52 11.60 2.72 -1.79
CA PHE A 52 12.75 3.61 -1.70
C PHE A 52 14.05 2.88 -1.32
N PRO A 53 14.49 1.85 -2.07
CA PRO A 53 15.58 0.98 -1.66
C PRO A 53 16.95 1.67 -1.53
N HIS A 54 17.12 2.83 -2.19
CA HIS A 54 18.35 3.62 -2.12
C HIS A 54 18.34 4.65 -0.98
N SER A 55 17.16 4.99 -0.47
CA SER A 55 16.99 6.07 0.53
C SER A 55 16.59 5.51 1.90
N LEU A 56 15.91 4.36 1.93
CA LEU A 56 15.38 3.72 3.13
C LEU A 56 15.87 2.28 3.24
N THR A 57 16.20 1.89 4.46
CA THR A 57 16.53 0.51 4.84
C THR A 57 15.79 0.14 6.12
N MET A 58 15.65 -1.15 6.43
CA MET A 58 15.00 -1.56 7.69
C MET A 58 15.71 -0.97 8.91
N ARG A 59 17.05 -0.89 8.89
CA ARG A 59 17.85 -0.26 9.96
C ARG A 59 17.55 1.21 10.18
N TRP A 60 17.11 1.93 9.15
CA TRP A 60 16.71 3.33 9.31
C TRP A 60 15.49 3.49 10.22
N PHE A 61 14.62 2.48 10.26
CA PHE A 61 13.44 2.41 11.10
C PHE A 61 13.70 1.82 12.51
N ASP A 62 14.93 1.41 12.81
CA ASP A 62 15.32 0.99 14.17
C ASP A 62 15.46 2.20 15.11
N ASP A 63 15.61 3.40 14.55
CA ASP A 63 15.65 4.65 15.30
C ASP A 63 14.23 5.00 15.80
N PRO A 64 14.01 5.09 17.13
CA PRO A 64 12.70 5.34 17.72
C PRO A 64 12.14 6.75 17.44
N MET A 65 12.96 7.69 16.93
CA MET A 65 12.48 8.99 16.47
C MET A 65 11.80 8.91 15.10
N LYS A 66 11.92 7.81 14.36
CA LYS A 66 11.31 7.66 13.04
C LYS A 66 9.89 7.12 13.15
N LYS A 67 8.94 7.97 12.76
CA LYS A 67 7.51 7.68 12.83
C LYS A 67 6.90 7.56 11.46
N VAL A 68 5.93 6.66 11.32
CA VAL A 68 5.15 6.48 10.11
C VAL A 68 3.78 7.09 10.34
N TYR A 69 3.34 7.91 9.39
CA TYR A 69 2.06 8.60 9.47
C TYR A 69 1.13 8.15 8.36
N ILE A 70 -0.18 8.14 8.65
CA ILE A 70 -1.24 7.97 7.66
C ILE A 70 -2.05 9.27 7.57
N LEU A 71 -2.25 9.75 6.35
CA LEU A 71 -3.09 10.89 6.08
C LEU A 71 -4.55 10.44 6.00
N ASP A 72 -5.39 10.96 6.90
CA ASP A 72 -6.83 10.90 6.72
C ASP A 72 -7.27 11.99 5.75
N ARG A 73 -7.79 11.57 4.60
CA ARG A 73 -8.24 12.47 3.52
C ARG A 73 -9.50 13.25 3.89
N SER A 74 -10.27 12.80 4.88
CA SER A 74 -11.51 13.44 5.29
C SER A 74 -11.26 14.63 6.22
N THR A 75 -10.35 14.47 7.17
CA THR A 75 -9.97 15.50 8.14
C THR A 75 -8.70 16.26 7.76
N ASN A 76 -7.95 15.75 6.77
CA ASN A 76 -6.63 16.24 6.37
C ASN A 76 -5.61 16.23 7.53
N VAL A 77 -5.77 15.28 8.46
CA VAL A 77 -4.91 15.08 9.63
C VAL A 77 -3.99 13.88 9.41
N PHE A 78 -2.75 13.97 9.88
CA PHE A 78 -1.83 12.86 9.92
C PHE A 78 -1.91 12.15 11.27
N TYR A 79 -2.23 10.85 11.24
CA TYR A 79 -2.21 9.97 12.40
C TYR A 79 -0.92 9.15 12.43
N GLU A 80 -0.28 9.07 13.58
CA GLU A 80 0.88 8.19 13.75
C GLU A 80 0.40 6.73 13.77
N LEU A 81 0.93 5.90 12.87
CA LEU A 81 0.56 4.48 12.75
C LEU A 81 1.09 3.62 13.92
N GLU A 82 2.07 4.11 14.68
CA GLU A 82 2.58 3.44 15.89
C GLU A 82 1.76 3.79 17.15
N ASP A 83 0.95 4.86 17.12
CA ASP A 83 0.10 5.29 18.23
C ASP A 83 -1.33 4.76 18.07
N LEU A 84 -1.48 3.43 18.00
CA LEU A 84 -2.79 2.77 18.09
C LEU A 84 -3.10 2.51 19.56
N ARG A 85 -3.48 3.57 20.30
CA ARG A 85 -3.99 3.48 21.67
C ARG A 85 -5.51 3.31 21.72
#